data_AF-A0AA85JFY5-F1
#
_entry.id   AF-A0AA85JFY5-F1
#
_cell.length_a   1.000
_cell.length_b   1.000
_cell.length_c   1.000
_cell.angle_alpha   90.00
_cell.angle_beta   90.00
_cell.angle_gamma   90.00
#
_symmetry.space_group_name_H-M   'P 1'
#
loop_
_entity.id
_entity.type
_entity.pdbx_description
1 polymer ?
#
loop_
_entity_poly.entity_id
_entity_poly.type
_entity_poly.pdbx_seq_one_letter_code
_entity_poly.pdbx_strand_id
1 'polypeptide(L)'
;MMKEKYGKECKICNRPFTVFRWCPGPKARFKKTEVCQSCAKIKNVCQTCLFDLEYGLPVEVRDKALRLSQQLPQNDVNREYFHQQIEQNAEMEGDITAPYGGHQLIGKTLSNTAAASSSSGGGGTDLLLKLARTAPYYRRNRPHI
;
A
#
# COMPACT_ATOMS: atom_id res chain seq x y z
N MET A 1 -2.83 -5.61 20.87
CA MET A 1 -1.97 -4.68 20.10
C MET A 1 -1.76 -3.42 20.92
N MET A 2 -0.63 -2.73 20.75
CA MET A 2 -0.35 -1.45 21.42
C MET A 2 -0.43 -0.31 20.39
N LYS A 3 -1.02 0.82 20.80
CA LYS A 3 -1.17 2.04 19.98
C LYS A 3 -0.31 3.14 20.60
N GLU A 4 0.63 3.66 19.84
CA GLU A 4 1.52 4.75 20.24
C GLU A 4 1.27 5.95 19.31
N LYS A 5 0.68 7.03 19.85
CA LYS A 5 0.41 8.25 19.07
C LYS A 5 1.72 8.96 18.76
N TYR A 6 1.97 9.26 17.49
CA TYR A 6 3.16 9.97 17.01
C TYR A 6 4.50 9.35 17.44
N GLY A 7 4.56 8.01 17.59
CA GLY A 7 5.74 7.34 18.15
C GLY A 7 6.97 7.30 17.24
N LYS A 8 6.78 7.28 15.91
CA LYS A 8 7.87 7.23 14.92
C LYS A 8 7.54 8.06 13.69
N GLU A 9 8.61 8.48 13.01
CA GLU A 9 8.57 9.03 11.66
C GLU A 9 8.33 7.92 10.61
N CYS A 10 7.56 8.24 9.58
CA CYS A 10 7.35 7.39 8.42
C CYS A 10 8.63 7.26 7.60
N LYS A 11 8.96 6.04 7.14
CA LYS A 11 10.18 5.80 6.35
C LYS A 11 10.16 6.31 4.90
N ILE A 12 9.04 6.89 4.45
CA ILE A 12 8.89 7.44 3.09
C ILE A 12 8.75 8.97 3.13
N CYS A 13 7.85 9.48 3.97
CA CYS A 13 7.54 10.91 4.01
C CYS A 13 8.16 11.65 5.21
N ASN A 14 8.89 10.96 6.09
CA ASN A 14 9.50 11.49 7.32
C ASN A 14 8.53 12.16 8.31
N ARG A 15 7.21 12.11 8.06
CA ARG A 15 6.18 12.67 8.96
C ARG A 15 5.94 11.73 10.15
N PRO A 16 5.73 12.27 11.36
CA PRO A 16 5.37 11.46 12.52
C PRO A 16 3.98 10.83 12.33
N PHE A 17 3.83 9.56 12.69
CA PHE A 17 2.56 8.86 12.58
C PHE A 17 2.27 7.96 13.78
N THR A 18 1.03 7.48 13.88
CA THR A 18 0.64 6.55 14.94
C THR A 18 1.20 5.16 14.65
N VAL A 19 2.01 4.65 15.56
CA VAL A 19 2.62 3.32 15.44
C VAL A 19 1.73 2.30 16.14
N PHE A 20 1.45 1.21 15.44
CA PHE A 20 0.81 0.04 16.02
C PHE A 20 1.84 -1.06 16.16
N ARG A 21 1.90 -1.72 17.34
CA ARG A 21 2.81 -2.84 17.62
C ARG A 21 2.02 -4.06 18.09
N TRP A 22 2.30 -5.23 17.53
CA TRP A 22 1.60 -6.48 17.86
C TRP A 22 2.50 -7.72 17.72
N CYS A 23 2.10 -8.81 18.36
CA CYS A 23 2.72 -10.12 18.21
C CYS A 23 1.82 -10.98 17.30
N PRO A 24 2.28 -11.40 16.09
CA PRO A 24 1.46 -12.18 15.17
C PRO A 24 1.17 -13.63 15.61
N GLY A 25 1.94 -14.19 16.54
CA GLY A 25 1.79 -15.58 16.96
C GLY A 25 2.92 -16.08 17.86
N PRO A 26 2.83 -17.34 18.33
CA PRO A 26 3.87 -17.94 19.16
C PRO A 26 5.17 -18.08 18.35
N LYS A 27 6.32 -17.81 18.99
CA LYS A 27 7.66 -17.79 18.37
C LYS A 27 7.84 -16.79 17.21
N ALA A 28 6.96 -15.79 17.09
CA ALA A 28 7.10 -14.70 16.14
C ALA A 28 7.74 -13.46 16.78
N ARG A 29 8.44 -12.66 15.97
CA ARG A 29 8.89 -11.32 16.35
C ARG A 29 7.69 -10.38 16.45
N PHE A 30 7.74 -9.46 17.40
CA PHE A 30 6.85 -8.30 17.38
C PHE A 30 6.99 -7.54 16.06
N LYS A 31 5.85 -7.31 15.41
CA LYS A 31 5.71 -6.46 14.24
C LYS A 31 5.21 -5.09 14.66
N LYS A 32 5.54 -4.09 13.85
CA LYS A 32 5.09 -2.72 14.03
C LYS A 32 4.83 -2.10 12.65
N THR A 33 3.99 -1.09 12.58
CA THR A 33 3.84 -0.27 11.36
C THR A 33 5.12 0.54 11.11
N GLU A 34 5.56 0.60 9.85
CA GLU A 34 6.78 1.31 9.42
C GLU A 34 6.47 2.54 8.54
N VAL A 35 5.29 2.60 7.94
CA VAL A 35 4.82 3.73 7.11
C VAL A 35 3.46 4.26 7.55
N CYS A 36 3.20 5.54 7.26
CA CYS A 36 1.95 6.22 7.59
C CYS A 36 0.76 5.75 6.74
N GLN A 37 -0.46 6.06 7.18
CA GLN A 37 -1.69 5.73 6.47
C GLN A 37 -1.75 6.38 5.08
N SER A 38 -1.31 7.64 4.95
CA SER A 38 -1.30 8.37 3.68
C SER A 38 -0.43 7.66 2.64
N CYS A 39 0.82 7.33 2.99
CA CYS A 39 1.74 6.60 2.10
C CYS A 39 1.23 5.20 1.73
N ALA A 40 0.64 4.50 2.70
CA ALA A 40 0.05 3.19 2.46
C ALA A 40 -1.14 3.24 1.49
N LYS A 41 -2.00 4.28 1.60
CA LYS A 41 -3.15 4.49 0.72
C LYS A 41 -2.74 4.91 -0.70
N ILE A 42 -1.76 5.80 -0.86
CA ILE A 42 -1.27 6.27 -2.17
C ILE A 42 -0.87 5.10 -3.07
N LYS A 43 -0.13 4.14 -2.50
CA LYS A 43 0.41 3.00 -3.23
C LYS A 43 -0.38 1.71 -3.02
N ASN A 44 -1.50 1.71 -2.29
CA ASN A 44 -2.26 0.51 -1.93
C ASN A 44 -1.39 -0.62 -1.34
N VAL A 45 -0.65 -0.34 -0.27
CA VAL A 45 0.28 -1.29 0.35
C VAL A 45 0.04 -1.48 1.84
N CYS A 46 0.48 -2.62 2.36
CA CYS A 46 0.51 -2.86 3.80
C CYS A 46 1.56 -2.00 4.51
N GLN A 47 1.18 -1.42 5.65
CA GLN A 47 2.02 -0.54 6.47
C GLN A 47 3.28 -1.19 7.08
N THR A 48 3.36 -2.52 7.09
CA THR A 48 4.48 -3.26 7.72
C THR A 48 5.34 -4.01 6.70
N CYS A 49 4.71 -4.71 5.76
CA CYS A 49 5.45 -5.52 4.79
C CYS A 49 5.70 -4.82 3.45
N LEU A 50 5.09 -3.65 3.21
CA LEU A 50 5.19 -2.87 1.96
C LEU A 50 4.80 -3.66 0.71
N PHE A 51 4.08 -4.77 0.89
CA PHE A 51 3.50 -5.54 -0.21
C PHE A 51 2.13 -4.99 -0.53
N ASP A 52 1.75 -5.14 -1.79
CA ASP A 52 0.41 -4.81 -2.27
C ASP A 52 -0.66 -5.56 -1.47
N LEU A 53 -1.77 -4.88 -1.20
CA LEU A 53 -2.87 -5.44 -0.39
C LEU A 53 -3.75 -6.44 -1.16
N GLU A 54 -3.74 -6.42 -2.49
CA GLU A 54 -4.61 -7.22 -3.35
C GLU A 54 -3.93 -8.53 -3.78
N TYR A 55 -2.74 -8.43 -4.36
CA TYR A 55 -1.98 -9.56 -4.91
C TYR A 55 -0.89 -10.08 -3.96
N GLY A 56 -0.52 -9.32 -2.92
CA GLY A 56 0.56 -9.70 -2.00
C GLY A 56 1.94 -9.74 -2.66
N LEU A 57 2.12 -9.00 -3.76
CA LEU A 57 3.35 -8.90 -4.54
C LEU A 57 4.11 -7.60 -4.21
N PRO A 58 5.42 -7.55 -4.50
CA PRO A 58 6.16 -6.28 -4.43
C PRO A 58 5.56 -5.23 -5.37
N VAL A 59 5.57 -3.97 -4.91
CA VAL A 59 5.01 -2.82 -5.65
C VAL A 59 5.56 -2.70 -7.06
N GLU A 60 6.86 -2.95 -7.25
CA GLU A 60 7.50 -2.86 -8.56
C GLU A 60 6.93 -3.87 -9.57
N VAL A 61 6.64 -5.10 -9.13
CA VAL A 61 6.08 -6.16 -9.99
C VAL A 61 4.67 -5.77 -10.43
N ARG A 62 3.86 -5.26 -9.50
CA ARG A 62 2.51 -4.77 -9.77
C ARG A 62 2.53 -3.58 -10.73
N ASP A 63 3.32 -2.57 -10.44
CA ASP A 63 3.40 -1.33 -11.22
C ASP A 63 3.88 -1.63 -12.67
N LYS A 64 4.81 -2.58 -12.85
CA LYS A 64 5.23 -3.09 -14.18
C LYS A 64 4.12 -3.82 -14.91
N ALA A 65 3.39 -4.72 -14.25
CA ALA A 65 2.34 -5.52 -14.88
C ALA A 65 1.11 -4.67 -15.27
N LEU A 66 0.74 -3.69 -14.45
CA LEU A 66 -0.38 -2.77 -14.70
C LEU A 66 0.03 -1.54 -15.51
N ARG A 67 1.32 -1.40 -15.87
CA ARG A 67 1.89 -0.23 -16.54
C ARG A 67 1.57 1.08 -15.81
N LEU A 68 1.53 1.03 -14.47
CA LEU A 68 1.29 2.19 -13.63
C LEU A 68 2.62 2.90 -13.37
N SER A 69 2.80 4.09 -13.96
CA SER A 69 3.94 4.96 -13.67
C SER A 69 3.51 6.13 -12.78
N GLN A 70 3.44 5.90 -11.48
CA GLN A 70 3.33 7.01 -10.51
C GLN A 70 4.73 7.55 -10.22
N GLN A 71 5.08 8.64 -10.89
CA GLN A 71 6.31 9.39 -10.63
C GLN A 71 6.12 10.19 -9.34
N LEU A 72 6.70 9.70 -8.25
CA LEU A 72 6.80 10.45 -7.00
C LEU A 72 8.00 11.40 -7.06
N PRO A 73 7.86 12.66 -6.62
CA PRO A 73 8.98 13.58 -6.54
C PRO A 73 10.10 13.02 -5.65
N GLN A 74 11.34 13.10 -6.15
CA GLN A 74 12.54 12.64 -5.40
C GLN A 74 13.15 13.73 -4.51
N ASN A 75 12.92 15.00 -4.83
CA ASN A 75 13.37 16.11 -3.98
C ASN A 75 12.55 16.17 -2.70
N ASP A 76 13.18 16.38 -1.55
CA ASP A 76 12.51 16.34 -0.25
C ASP A 76 11.40 17.40 -0.12
N VAL A 77 11.66 18.64 -0.55
CA VAL A 77 10.67 19.72 -0.55
C VAL A 77 9.45 19.38 -1.43
N ASN A 78 9.70 18.87 -2.63
CA ASN A 78 8.61 18.50 -3.55
C ASN A 78 7.83 17.29 -3.04
N ARG A 79 8.50 16.37 -2.35
CA ARG A 79 7.88 15.20 -1.71
C ARG A 79 6.94 15.65 -0.59
N GLU A 80 7.39 16.56 0.27
CA GLU A 80 6.58 17.12 1.35
C GLU A 80 5.36 17.88 0.84
N TYR A 81 5.55 18.71 -0.20
CA TYR A 81 4.46 19.44 -0.85
C TYR A 81 3.43 18.47 -1.44
N PHE A 82 3.89 17.45 -2.17
CA PHE A 82 3.02 16.42 -2.74
C PHE A 82 2.23 15.68 -1.66
N HIS A 83 2.88 15.31 -0.55
CA HIS A 83 2.19 14.67 0.57
C HIS A 83 1.17 15.59 1.24
N GLN A 84 1.46 16.88 1.41
CA GLN A 84 0.50 17.84 1.97
C GLN A 84 -0.72 18.02 1.07
N GLN A 85 -0.51 18.09 -0.25
CA GLN A 85 -1.61 18.18 -1.22
C GLN A 85 -2.50 16.93 -1.17
N ILE A 86 -1.90 15.74 -1.09
CA ILE A 86 -2.68 14.50 -0.96
C ILE A 86 -3.46 14.45 0.35
N GLU A 87 -2.85 14.86 1.46
CA GLU A 87 -3.53 14.89 2.76
C GLU A 87 -4.68 15.91 2.78
N GLN A 88 -4.55 17.06 2.12
CA GLN A 88 -5.64 18.03 1.96
C GLN A 88 -6.78 17.48 1.10
N ASN A 89 -6.45 16.89 -0.06
CA ASN A 89 -7.45 16.27 -0.93
C ASN A 89 -8.17 15.12 -0.20
N ALA A 90 -7.41 14.39 0.60
CA ALA A 90 -7.89 13.29 1.41
C ALA A 90 -8.90 13.70 2.48
N GLU A 91 -8.67 14.83 3.13
CA GLU A 91 -9.57 15.43 4.11
C GLU A 91 -10.82 15.99 3.44
N MET A 92 -10.66 16.60 2.27
CA MET A 92 -11.76 17.20 1.49
C MET A 92 -12.72 16.17 0.92
N GLU A 93 -12.21 15.05 0.38
CA GLU A 93 -13.05 14.00 -0.21
C GLU A 93 -13.88 13.26 0.85
N GLY A 94 -13.54 13.35 2.14
CA GLY A 94 -14.31 12.78 3.26
C GLY A 94 -14.42 11.24 3.26
N ASP A 95 -14.07 10.57 2.17
CA ASP A 95 -14.08 9.12 2.04
C ASP A 95 -12.81 8.51 2.64
N ILE A 96 -12.91 8.18 3.92
CA ILE A 96 -11.91 7.44 4.69
C ILE A 96 -11.62 6.03 4.14
N THR A 97 -12.51 5.46 3.31
CA THR A 97 -12.42 4.07 2.84
C THR A 97 -11.73 3.92 1.49
N ALA A 98 -11.72 4.95 0.66
CA ALA A 98 -11.04 4.90 -0.63
C ALA A 98 -9.51 4.98 -0.49
N PRO A 99 -8.74 4.18 -1.25
CA PRO A 99 -7.31 4.42 -1.44
C PRO A 99 -7.10 5.73 -2.20
N TYR A 100 -6.43 6.70 -1.56
CA TYR A 100 -6.11 8.01 -2.15
C TYR A 100 -5.37 7.83 -3.48
N GLY A 101 -6.00 8.22 -4.59
CA GLY A 101 -5.42 8.12 -5.93
C GLY A 101 -5.35 6.70 -6.54
N GLY A 102 -6.11 5.73 -6.00
CA GLY A 102 -6.09 4.35 -6.48
C GLY A 102 -7.38 3.85 -7.10
N HIS A 103 -8.57 4.32 -6.69
CA HIS A 103 -9.81 3.72 -7.19
C HIS A 103 -10.17 4.13 -8.64
N GLN A 104 -9.70 5.26 -9.15
CA GLN A 104 -9.94 5.60 -10.57
C GLN A 104 -9.12 4.74 -11.55
N LEU A 105 -7.99 4.16 -11.12
CA LEU A 105 -7.12 3.32 -11.97
C LEU A 105 -7.13 1.84 -11.60
N ILE A 106 -7.29 1.49 -10.32
CA ILE A 106 -7.31 0.10 -9.81
C ILE A 106 -8.77 -0.34 -9.58
N GLY A 107 -9.60 0.50 -8.96
CA GLY A 107 -11.01 0.20 -8.67
C GLY A 107 -11.92 0.10 -9.90
N LYS A 108 -11.61 0.84 -10.98
CA LYS A 108 -12.34 0.76 -12.25
C LYS A 108 -12.11 -0.56 -12.99
N THR A 109 -11.04 -1.30 -12.65
CA THR A 109 -10.82 -2.66 -13.18
C THR A 109 -11.59 -3.72 -12.39
N LEU A 110 -11.82 -3.50 -11.10
CA LEU A 110 -12.61 -4.38 -10.22
C LEU A 110 -14.12 -4.14 -10.35
N SER A 111 -14.58 -2.91 -10.57
CA SER A 111 -15.99 -2.62 -10.87
C SER A 111 -16.46 -3.19 -12.20
N ASN A 112 -15.51 -3.56 -13.07
CA ASN A 112 -15.76 -4.09 -14.40
C ASN A 112 -15.76 -5.63 -14.46
N THR A 113 -15.64 -6.34 -13.33
CA THR A 113 -15.70 -7.82 -13.31
C THR A 113 -17.07 -8.38 -13.70
N ALA A 114 -18.11 -7.53 -13.84
CA ALA A 114 -19.40 -7.91 -14.41
C ALA A 114 -19.65 -7.32 -15.83
N ALA A 115 -18.80 -6.42 -16.36
CA ALA A 115 -19.17 -5.63 -17.55
C ALA A 115 -18.05 -5.25 -18.54
N ALA A 116 -16.78 -5.64 -18.37
CA ALA A 116 -15.75 -5.33 -19.37
C ALA A 116 -14.92 -6.54 -19.81
N SER A 117 -15.60 -7.48 -20.47
CA SER A 117 -15.00 -8.52 -21.32
C SER A 117 -14.48 -7.96 -22.67
N SER A 118 -14.08 -6.69 -22.76
CA SER A 118 -13.70 -6.08 -24.04
C SER A 118 -12.95 -4.75 -23.90
N SER A 119 -11.67 -4.79 -23.53
CA SER A 119 -10.65 -3.82 -24.00
C SER A 119 -9.30 -4.14 -23.36
N SER A 120 -8.38 -4.70 -24.15
CA SER A 120 -6.90 -4.56 -24.11
C SER A 120 -6.16 -4.22 -22.80
N GLY A 121 -6.63 -4.66 -21.64
CA GLY A 121 -6.05 -4.39 -20.31
C GLY A 121 -6.09 -5.59 -19.35
N GLY A 122 -6.72 -6.70 -19.75
CA GLY A 122 -6.88 -7.91 -18.92
C GLY A 122 -5.64 -8.79 -18.78
N GLY A 123 -4.56 -8.53 -19.53
CA GLY A 123 -3.34 -9.35 -19.47
C GLY A 123 -2.51 -9.12 -18.19
N GLY A 124 -2.49 -7.89 -17.67
CA GLY A 124 -1.71 -7.54 -16.48
C GLY A 124 -2.31 -8.13 -15.20
N THR A 125 -3.64 -8.12 -15.08
CA THR A 125 -4.35 -8.64 -13.90
C THR A 125 -4.30 -10.17 -13.84
N ASP A 126 -4.50 -10.86 -14.97
CA ASP A 126 -4.37 -12.33 -15.04
C ASP A 126 -2.93 -12.79 -14.72
N LEU A 127 -1.92 -12.06 -15.20
CA LEU A 127 -0.52 -12.31 -14.85
C LEU A 127 -0.27 -12.16 -13.34
N LEU A 128 -0.78 -11.09 -12.73
CA LEU A 128 -0.61 -10.84 -11.29
C LEU A 128 -1.30 -11.90 -10.45
N LEU A 129 -2.49 -12.36 -10.84
CA LEU A 129 -3.21 -13.44 -10.17
C LEU A 129 -2.44 -14.77 -10.23
N LYS A 130 -1.80 -15.09 -11.37
CA LYS A 130 -0.96 -16.29 -11.51
C LYS A 130 0.30 -16.25 -10.65
N LEU A 131 0.86 -15.07 -10.41
CA LEU A 131 2.06 -14.87 -9.58
C LEU A 131 1.74 -14.72 -8.08
N ALA A 132 0.50 -14.34 -7.74
CA ALA A 132 0.06 -14.14 -6.38
C ALA A 132 0.15 -15.45 -5.57
N ARG A 133 0.55 -15.34 -4.30
CA ARG A 133 0.64 -16.49 -3.41
C ARG A 133 -0.74 -16.87 -2.89
N THR A 134 -1.03 -18.16 -2.87
CA THR A 134 -2.29 -18.69 -2.34
C THR A 134 -2.32 -18.83 -0.82
N ALA A 135 -1.15 -18.92 -0.17
CA ALA A 135 -1.03 -19.10 1.28
C ALA A 135 -0.08 -18.05 1.92
N PRO A 136 -0.33 -17.64 3.18
CA PRO A 136 0.48 -16.64 3.87
C PRO A 136 1.89 -17.17 4.21
N TYR A 137 2.92 -16.36 3.92
CA TYR A 137 4.31 -16.71 4.19
C TYR A 137 4.76 -16.29 5.61
N TYR A 138 4.39 -17.06 6.63
CA TYR A 138 4.68 -16.73 8.04
C TYR A 138 6.17 -16.78 8.43
N ARG A 139 7.07 -17.33 7.60
CA ARG A 139 8.51 -17.31 7.88
C ARG A 139 9.08 -15.88 7.96
N ARG A 140 8.41 -14.88 7.35
CA ARG A 140 8.74 -13.45 7.49
C ARG A 140 8.56 -12.92 8.93
N ASN A 141 7.76 -13.62 9.76
CA ASN A 141 7.50 -13.22 11.13
C ASN A 141 8.54 -13.76 12.12
N ARG A 142 9.54 -14.51 11.66
CA ARG A 142 10.58 -15.05 12.55
C ARG A 142 11.44 -13.94 13.18
N PRO A 143 11.99 -14.17 14.39
CA PRO A 143 13.03 -13.34 14.96
C PRO A 143 14.22 -13.18 14.01
N HIS A 144 14.94 -12.06 14.14
CA HIS A 144 16.22 -11.90 13.46
C HIS A 144 17.25 -12.83 14.09
N ILE A 145 18.26 -13.21 13.31
CA ILE A 145 19.44 -13.92 13.80
C ILE A 145 20.31 -12.92 14.56
#